data_AF-A0A3B5QRN8-F1
#
_entry.id   AF-A0A3B5QRN8-F1
#
_cell.length_a   1.000
_cell.length_b   1.000
_cell.length_c   1.000
_cell.angle_alpha   90.00
_cell.angle_beta   90.00
_cell.angle_gamma   90.00
#
_symmetry.space_group_name_H-M   'P 1'
#
loop_
_entity.id
_entity.type
_entity.pdbx_description
1 polymer ?
#
loop_
_entity_poly.entity_id
_entity_poly.type
_entity_poly.pdbx_seq_one_letter_code
_entity_poly.pdbx_strand_id
1 'polypeptide(L)'
;MEQTEVMVTKLKNWCLGEGINESHALLTKVPQNTEVAQIEETLQTIKCLGRVRVRGRMFDESTDQILVLCECREKLTNADIPNEVLTLDESTVWPIFIVAESSGADEDFSVKLNTLLQAEGKTAEDVHALLTGSEPVPSPTESLIRAVSDLLDKAAKPATEAGGFRRLRTFSEKRGETERESQNHDKERNVTEFSERVCT
;
A
#
# COMPACT_ATOMS: atom_id res chain seq x y z
N MET A 1 -1.20 13.99 -0.12
CA MET A 1 -1.87 14.52 -1.32
C MET A 1 -1.51 15.97 -1.57
N GLU A 2 -1.50 16.83 -0.55
CA GLU A 2 -1.26 18.29 -0.70
C GLU A 2 0.05 18.66 -1.42
N GLN A 3 1.16 17.94 -1.18
CA GLN A 3 2.45 18.25 -1.82
C GLN A 3 2.46 18.00 -3.33
N THR A 4 1.76 16.97 -3.81
CA THR A 4 1.67 16.65 -5.24
C THR A 4 0.93 17.76 -5.99
N GLU A 5 -0.14 18.31 -5.40
CA GLU A 5 -0.91 19.41 -5.98
C GLU A 5 -0.09 20.70 -6.11
N VAL A 6 0.70 21.03 -5.09
CA VAL A 6 1.64 22.16 -5.13
C VAL A 6 2.65 22.00 -6.27
N MET A 7 3.18 20.78 -6.44
CA MET A 7 4.16 20.48 -7.49
C MET A 7 3.54 20.53 -8.90
N VAL A 8 2.31 20.04 -9.06
CA VAL A 8 1.56 20.13 -10.34
C VAL A 8 1.24 21.59 -10.67
N THR A 9 0.87 22.40 -9.67
CA THR A 9 0.63 23.84 -9.86
C THR A 9 1.92 24.56 -10.28
N LYS A 10 3.05 24.21 -9.65
CA LYS A 10 4.37 24.73 -10.01
C LYS A 10 4.77 24.33 -11.43
N LEU A 11 4.52 23.08 -11.83
CA LEU A 11 4.73 22.59 -13.19
C LEU A 11 3.95 23.44 -14.21
N LYS A 12 2.63 23.65 -14.00
CA LYS A 12 1.81 24.49 -14.90
C LYS A 12 2.37 25.89 -15.06
N ASN A 13 2.67 26.56 -13.94
CA ASN A 13 3.22 27.92 -13.97
C ASN A 13 4.58 27.99 -14.67
N TRP A 14 5.43 26.97 -14.49
CA TRP A 14 6.74 26.93 -15.15
C TRP A 14 6.61 26.64 -16.65
N CYS A 15 5.72 25.74 -17.05
CA CYS A 15 5.38 25.52 -18.46
C CYS A 15 4.92 26.80 -19.15
N LEU A 16 4.05 27.59 -18.50
CA LEU A 16 3.61 28.88 -19.00
C LEU A 16 4.78 29.86 -19.19
N GLY A 17 5.73 29.89 -18.26
CA GLY A 17 6.93 30.75 -18.35
C GLY A 17 7.89 30.36 -19.47
N GLU A 18 8.06 29.06 -19.72
CA GLU A 18 8.98 28.51 -20.74
C GLU A 18 8.31 28.30 -22.12
N GLY A 19 6.99 28.51 -22.23
CA GLY A 19 6.23 28.28 -23.46
C GLY A 19 6.13 26.80 -23.85
N ILE A 20 6.09 25.89 -22.87
CA ILE A 20 5.99 24.44 -23.09
C ILE A 20 4.54 24.01 -22.92
N ASN A 21 4.07 23.09 -23.77
CA ASN A 21 2.75 22.51 -23.62
C ASN A 21 2.72 21.57 -22.40
N GLU A 22 1.79 21.81 -21.46
CA GLU A 22 1.60 21.02 -20.24
C GLU A 22 1.43 19.52 -20.52
N SER A 23 0.78 19.16 -21.63
CA SER A 23 0.57 17.76 -22.02
C SER A 23 1.84 17.05 -22.49
N HIS A 24 2.93 17.78 -22.69
CA HIS A 24 4.25 17.26 -23.05
C HIS A 24 5.29 17.53 -21.96
N ALA A 25 4.87 18.07 -20.81
CA ALA A 25 5.78 18.52 -19.77
C ALA A 25 5.76 17.62 -18.55
N LEU A 26 6.94 17.37 -18.00
CA LEU A 26 7.15 16.57 -16.81
C LEU A 26 8.06 17.33 -15.85
N LEU A 27 7.74 17.27 -14.55
CA LEU A 27 8.57 17.81 -13.48
C LEU A 27 9.10 16.65 -12.64
N THR A 28 10.37 16.68 -12.28
CA THR A 28 10.98 15.68 -11.39
C THR A 28 11.92 16.33 -10.37
N LYS A 29 12.17 15.64 -9.25
CA LYS A 29 13.16 16.06 -8.24
C LYS A 29 14.39 15.16 -8.34
N VAL A 30 15.55 15.77 -8.47
CA VAL A 30 16.84 15.07 -8.61
C VAL A 30 17.89 15.63 -7.64
N PRO A 31 18.93 14.86 -7.29
CA PRO A 31 20.06 15.36 -6.51
C PRO A 31 20.79 16.53 -7.17
N GLN A 32 21.43 17.40 -6.37
CA GLN A 32 22.08 18.62 -6.87
C GLN A 32 23.17 18.37 -7.92
N ASN A 33 23.91 17.26 -7.76
CA ASN A 33 25.06 16.93 -8.60
C ASN A 33 24.70 16.10 -9.84
N THR A 34 23.41 15.90 -10.13
CA THR A 34 22.99 15.13 -11.30
C THR A 34 23.13 15.96 -12.58
N GLU A 35 23.84 15.40 -13.56
CA GLU A 35 24.05 16.05 -14.86
C GLU A 35 22.80 15.97 -15.75
N VAL A 36 22.65 16.93 -16.65
CA VAL A 36 21.52 16.97 -17.59
C VAL A 36 21.44 15.70 -18.45
N ALA A 37 22.58 15.22 -18.94
CA ALA A 37 22.62 13.99 -19.73
C ALA A 37 22.11 12.77 -18.96
N GLN A 38 22.50 12.64 -17.68
CA GLN A 38 22.02 11.56 -16.80
C GLN A 38 20.52 11.66 -16.54
N ILE A 39 19.99 12.88 -16.39
CA ILE A 39 18.55 13.11 -16.19
C ILE A 39 17.77 12.67 -17.43
N GLU A 40 18.20 13.12 -18.61
CA GLU A 40 17.57 12.78 -19.88
C GLU A 40 17.63 11.27 -20.14
N GLU A 41 18.78 10.64 -19.93
CA GLU A 41 18.96 9.18 -20.10
C GLU A 41 18.07 8.38 -19.14
N THR A 42 18.03 8.77 -17.86
CA THR A 42 17.21 8.10 -16.85
C THR A 42 15.72 8.22 -17.18
N LEU A 43 15.23 9.42 -17.51
CA LEU A 43 13.82 9.61 -17.87
C LEU A 43 13.48 8.91 -19.19
N GLN A 44 14.41 8.84 -20.13
CA GLN A 44 14.21 8.16 -21.41
C GLN A 44 14.11 6.62 -21.28
N THR A 45 14.44 6.04 -20.12
CA THR A 45 14.13 4.63 -19.83
C THR A 45 12.62 4.37 -19.82
N ILE A 46 11.82 5.39 -19.53
CA ILE A 46 10.36 5.34 -19.54
C ILE A 46 9.88 5.49 -20.98
N LYS A 47 9.57 4.35 -21.61
CA LYS A 47 9.26 4.27 -23.05
C LYS A 47 8.10 5.17 -23.49
N CYS A 48 7.12 5.42 -22.63
CA CYS A 48 5.97 6.26 -22.96
C CYS A 48 6.29 7.77 -23.03
N LEU A 49 7.44 8.23 -22.52
CA LEU A 49 7.87 9.64 -22.64
C LEU A 49 8.51 9.95 -24.00
N GLY A 50 9.03 8.92 -24.69
CA GLY A 50 9.78 9.08 -25.93
C GLY A 50 11.10 9.84 -25.71
N ARG A 51 11.36 10.86 -26.53
CA ARG A 51 12.55 11.70 -26.38
C ARG A 51 12.31 12.76 -25.31
N VAL A 52 13.17 12.81 -24.30
CA VAL A 52 13.11 13.77 -23.20
C VAL A 52 14.19 14.83 -23.40
N ARG A 53 13.87 16.09 -23.09
CA ARG A 53 14.82 17.21 -23.04
C ARG A 53 14.62 18.04 -21.80
N VAL A 54 15.71 18.37 -21.10
CA VAL A 54 15.64 19.30 -19.97
C VAL A 54 15.48 20.72 -20.50
N ARG A 55 14.46 21.42 -20.00
CA ARG A 55 14.15 22.81 -20.37
C ARG A 55 14.47 23.80 -19.26
N GLY A 56 14.28 23.41 -18.00
CA GLY A 56 14.51 24.28 -16.86
C GLY A 56 15.01 23.52 -15.63
N ARG A 57 15.78 24.20 -14.79
CA ARG A 57 16.26 23.69 -13.51
C ARG A 57 16.06 24.75 -12.43
N MET A 58 15.59 24.32 -11.26
CA MET A 58 15.33 25.20 -10.12
C MET A 58 15.76 24.49 -8.85
N PHE A 59 16.56 25.15 -8.04
CA PHE A 59 16.93 24.62 -6.74
C PHE A 59 15.75 24.75 -5.76
N ASP A 60 15.48 23.69 -5.02
CA ASP A 60 14.46 23.64 -3.97
C ASP A 60 15.15 23.62 -2.60
N GLU A 61 15.29 24.79 -1.99
CA GLU A 61 15.92 24.96 -0.66
C GLU A 61 15.27 24.10 0.42
N SER A 62 13.98 23.78 0.29
CA SER A 62 13.25 23.01 1.29
C SER A 62 13.64 21.53 1.33
N THR A 63 14.07 20.99 0.20
CA THR A 63 14.41 19.56 0.06
C THR A 63 15.87 19.33 -0.32
N ASP A 64 16.66 20.39 -0.47
CA ASP A 64 18.05 20.35 -0.93
C ASP A 64 18.23 19.56 -2.24
N GLN A 65 17.23 19.69 -3.12
CA GLN A 65 17.12 18.97 -4.39
C GLN A 65 16.93 19.96 -5.54
N ILE A 66 17.17 19.49 -6.77
CA ILE A 66 16.88 20.25 -7.98
C ILE A 66 15.57 19.75 -8.57
N LEU A 67 14.65 20.69 -8.76
CA LEU A 67 13.48 20.52 -9.61
C LEU A 67 13.89 20.68 -11.06
N VAL A 68 13.52 19.73 -11.90
CA VAL A 68 13.86 19.72 -13.32
C VAL A 68 12.60 19.67 -14.14
N LEU A 69 12.40 20.69 -14.96
CA LEU A 69 11.34 20.74 -15.97
C LEU A 69 11.87 20.10 -17.25
N CYS A 70 11.16 19.06 -17.70
CA CYS A 70 11.48 18.30 -18.90
C CYS A 70 10.35 18.42 -19.92
N GLU A 71 10.71 18.50 -21.18
CA GLU A 71 9.78 18.37 -22.32
C GLU A 71 9.96 16.98 -22.95
N CYS A 72 8.84 16.30 -23.14
CA CYS A 72 8.74 14.99 -23.75
C CYS A 72 8.21 15.11 -25.18
N ARG A 73 8.64 14.21 -26.06
CA ARG A 73 8.12 14.14 -27.44
C ARG A 73 6.68 13.65 -27.47
N GLU A 74 6.36 12.65 -26.66
CA GLU A 74 5.05 12.04 -26.62
C GLU A 74 4.12 12.82 -25.68
N LYS A 75 2.81 12.69 -25.93
CA LYS A 75 1.77 13.28 -25.08
C LYS A 75 1.62 12.43 -23.82
N LEU A 76 1.65 13.07 -22.66
CA LEU A 76 1.65 12.42 -21.37
C LEU A 76 0.23 12.12 -20.88
N THR A 77 -0.07 10.84 -20.66
CA THR A 77 -1.31 10.32 -20.08
C THR A 77 -1.01 9.72 -18.70
N ASN A 78 -1.85 10.04 -17.69
CA ASN A 78 -1.60 9.58 -16.32
C ASN A 78 -1.58 8.05 -16.18
N ALA A 79 -2.25 7.32 -17.07
CA ALA A 79 -2.36 5.86 -17.01
C ALA A 79 -1.03 5.12 -17.27
N ASP A 80 -0.13 5.69 -18.08
CA ASP A 80 1.04 4.96 -18.59
C ASP A 80 2.36 5.42 -17.94
N ILE A 81 2.33 6.48 -17.14
CA ILE A 81 3.52 7.11 -16.58
C ILE A 81 3.68 6.68 -15.12
N PRO A 82 4.83 6.10 -14.74
CA PRO A 82 5.07 5.75 -13.35
C PRO A 82 5.22 7.01 -12.49
N ASN A 83 4.76 6.94 -11.25
CA ASN A 83 4.90 8.05 -10.29
C ASN A 83 6.36 8.29 -9.87
N GLU A 84 7.23 7.30 -10.06
CA GLU A 84 8.62 7.33 -9.64
C GLU A 84 9.49 6.57 -10.65
N VAL A 85 10.73 7.00 -10.83
CA VAL A 85 11.72 6.33 -11.67
C VAL A 85 12.99 6.04 -10.89
N LEU A 86 13.54 4.84 -11.09
CA LEU A 86 14.83 4.46 -10.54
C LEU A 86 15.94 4.99 -11.44
N THR A 87 16.98 5.56 -10.84
CA THR A 87 18.19 5.92 -11.59
C THR A 87 18.85 4.69 -12.21
N LEU A 88 19.64 4.91 -13.27
CA LEU A 88 20.40 3.84 -13.93
C LEU A 88 21.33 3.07 -12.95
N ASP A 89 21.84 3.77 -11.94
CA ASP A 89 22.70 3.19 -10.90
C ASP A 89 21.91 2.51 -9.76
N GLU A 90 20.57 2.47 -9.87
CA GLU A 90 19.60 1.92 -8.89
C GLU A 90 19.71 2.50 -7.47
N SER A 91 20.45 3.59 -7.29
CA SER A 91 20.77 4.19 -5.99
C SER A 91 19.69 5.16 -5.50
N THR A 92 19.01 5.86 -6.42
CA THR A 92 18.04 6.90 -6.07
C THR A 92 16.74 6.76 -6.86
N VAL A 93 15.65 7.12 -6.19
CA VAL A 93 14.30 7.15 -6.76
C VAL A 93 13.91 8.60 -6.99
N TRP A 94 13.52 8.93 -8.22
CA TRP A 94 13.08 10.27 -8.59
C TRP A 94 11.57 10.30 -8.77
N PRO A 95 10.84 11.15 -8.02
CA PRO A 95 9.42 11.31 -8.22
C PRO A 95 9.12 12.03 -9.53
N ILE A 96 8.02 11.66 -10.17
CA ILE A 96 7.53 12.19 -11.43
C ILE A 96 6.21 12.90 -11.18
N PHE A 97 6.12 14.13 -11.66
CA PHE A 97 4.94 14.96 -11.61
C PHE A 97 4.55 15.36 -13.03
N ILE A 98 3.30 15.12 -13.39
CA ILE A 98 2.73 15.48 -14.68
C ILE A 98 1.40 16.20 -14.46
N VAL A 99 0.97 16.99 -15.44
CA VAL A 99 -0.40 17.51 -15.44
C VAL A 99 -1.31 16.37 -15.90
N ALA A 100 -2.04 15.76 -14.97
CA ALA A 100 -3.05 14.78 -15.34
C ALA A 100 -4.13 15.47 -16.17
N GLU A 101 -4.41 14.94 -17.36
CA GLU A 101 -5.68 15.23 -18.02
C GLU A 101 -6.75 14.62 -17.12
N SER A 102 -7.49 15.46 -16.39
CA SER A 102 -8.77 15.06 -15.85
C SER A 102 -9.58 14.65 -17.07
N SER A 103 -9.72 13.34 -17.29
CA SER A 103 -10.61 12.84 -18.32
C SER A 103 -11.95 13.51 -18.05
N GLY A 104 -12.36 14.44 -18.92
CA GLY A 104 -13.63 15.15 -18.78
C GLY A 104 -14.81 14.19 -18.70
N ALA A 105 -14.61 12.90 -18.99
CA ALA A 105 -15.56 11.83 -18.72
C ALA A 105 -16.02 11.75 -17.26
N ASP A 106 -15.19 12.09 -16.27
CA ASP A 106 -15.58 12.03 -14.85
C ASP A 106 -16.47 13.22 -14.45
N GLU A 107 -16.15 14.43 -14.96
CA GLU A 107 -17.04 15.59 -14.86
C GLU A 107 -18.33 15.38 -15.67
N ASP A 108 -18.25 14.86 -16.89
CA ASP A 108 -19.40 14.55 -17.75
C ASP A 108 -20.30 13.47 -17.14
N PHE A 109 -19.71 12.44 -16.53
CA PHE A 109 -20.45 11.40 -15.81
C PHE A 109 -21.13 11.99 -14.57
N SER A 110 -20.41 12.78 -13.77
CA SER A 110 -20.95 13.44 -12.59
C SER A 110 -22.10 14.39 -12.94
N VAL A 111 -21.96 15.17 -14.01
CA VAL A 111 -23.01 16.06 -14.52
C VAL A 111 -24.21 15.27 -15.04
N LYS A 112 -24.00 14.20 -15.82
CA LYS A 112 -25.09 13.35 -16.32
C LYS A 112 -25.81 12.61 -15.19
N LEU A 113 -25.07 12.05 -14.25
CA LEU A 113 -25.60 11.37 -13.06
C LEU A 113 -26.44 12.34 -12.24
N ASN A 114 -25.92 13.53 -11.94
CA ASN A 114 -26.65 14.54 -11.18
C ASN A 114 -27.90 15.00 -11.94
N THR A 115 -27.81 15.21 -13.26
CA THR A 115 -28.98 15.53 -14.11
C THR A 115 -30.05 14.44 -14.05
N LEU A 116 -29.64 13.17 -14.08
CA LEU A 116 -30.56 12.03 -14.03
C LEU A 116 -31.19 11.89 -12.64
N LEU A 117 -30.42 12.10 -11.57
CA LEU A 117 -30.94 12.13 -10.20
C LEU A 117 -31.99 13.23 -10.02
N GLN A 118 -31.72 14.44 -10.51
CA GLN A 118 -32.68 15.54 -10.50
C GLN A 118 -33.95 15.22 -11.31
N ALA A 119 -33.81 14.60 -12.49
CA ALA A 119 -34.94 14.21 -13.33
C ALA A 119 -35.83 13.15 -12.66
N GLU A 120 -35.23 12.22 -11.90
CA GLU A 120 -35.92 11.19 -11.13
C GLU A 120 -36.39 11.68 -9.74
N GLY A 121 -36.13 12.95 -9.39
CA GLY A 121 -36.47 13.53 -8.08
C GLY A 121 -35.69 12.92 -6.90
N LYS A 122 -34.53 12.32 -7.18
CA LYS A 122 -33.66 11.65 -6.20
C LYS A 122 -32.44 12.50 -5.89
N THR A 123 -31.86 12.29 -4.73
CA THR A 123 -30.64 12.99 -4.33
C THR A 123 -29.44 12.04 -4.23
N ALA A 124 -28.24 12.59 -4.11
CA ALA A 124 -27.03 11.79 -3.93
C ALA A 124 -27.08 10.99 -2.62
N GLU A 125 -27.80 11.51 -1.61
CA GLU A 125 -28.07 10.83 -0.34
C GLU A 125 -28.93 9.58 -0.54
N ASP A 126 -29.89 9.58 -1.46
CA ASP A 126 -30.69 8.39 -1.79
C ASP A 126 -29.84 7.29 -2.43
N VAL A 127 -28.90 7.68 -3.30
CA VAL A 127 -27.92 6.74 -3.89
C VAL A 127 -27.01 6.18 -2.81
N HIS A 128 -26.53 7.03 -1.91
CA HIS A 128 -25.72 6.62 -0.77
C HIS A 128 -26.51 5.66 0.14
N ALA A 129 -27.78 5.92 0.42
CA ALA A 129 -28.64 5.04 1.21
C ALA A 129 -28.88 3.68 0.53
N LEU A 130 -29.00 3.64 -0.80
CA LEU A 130 -29.11 2.40 -1.58
C LEU A 130 -27.80 1.59 -1.57
N LEU A 131 -26.65 2.26 -1.69
CA LEU A 131 -25.33 1.63 -1.65
C LEU A 131 -24.96 1.14 -0.25
N THR A 132 -25.40 1.87 0.78
CA THR A 132 -25.28 1.49 2.19
C THR A 132 -26.44 0.58 2.63
N GLY A 133 -27.30 0.19 1.68
CA GLY A 133 -28.47 -0.67 1.85
C GLY A 133 -28.12 -2.13 2.09
N SER A 134 -27.37 -2.37 3.16
CA SER A 134 -27.35 -3.61 3.92
C SER A 134 -27.05 -3.19 5.35
N GLU A 135 -28.05 -3.30 6.23
CA GLU A 135 -27.80 -3.38 7.67
C GLU A 135 -26.56 -4.26 7.91
N PRO A 136 -25.64 -3.87 8.82
CA PRO A 136 -24.54 -4.74 9.18
C PRO A 136 -25.15 -6.02 9.73
N VAL A 137 -25.07 -7.11 8.95
CA VAL A 137 -25.26 -8.44 9.50
C VAL A 137 -24.28 -8.52 10.66
N PRO A 138 -24.77 -8.61 11.93
CA PRO A 138 -23.87 -8.58 13.07
C PRO A 138 -22.87 -9.69 12.85
N SER A 139 -21.59 -9.34 12.84
CA SER A 139 -20.54 -10.31 12.60
C SER A 139 -20.73 -11.48 13.58
N PRO A 140 -20.41 -12.72 13.19
CA PRO A 140 -20.62 -13.89 14.06
C PRO A 140 -20.01 -13.68 15.46
N THR A 141 -18.93 -12.90 15.54
CA THR A 141 -18.28 -12.47 16.78
C THR A 141 -19.16 -11.60 17.67
N GLU A 142 -19.88 -10.61 17.13
CA GLU A 142 -20.79 -9.76 17.92
C GLU A 142 -22.02 -10.55 18.41
N SER A 143 -22.52 -11.47 17.59
CA SER A 143 -23.60 -12.37 17.99
C SER A 143 -23.16 -13.34 19.09
N LEU A 144 -21.91 -13.82 19.04
CA LEU A 144 -21.31 -14.63 20.10
C LEU A 144 -21.12 -13.82 21.40
N ILE A 145 -20.59 -12.59 21.32
CA ILE A 145 -20.40 -11.73 22.49
C ILE A 145 -21.73 -11.47 23.19
N ARG A 146 -22.79 -11.15 22.44
CA ARG A 146 -24.13 -10.94 23.00
C ARG A 146 -24.69 -12.22 23.64
N ALA A 147 -24.54 -13.36 22.98
CA ALA A 147 -24.99 -14.65 23.52
C ALA A 147 -24.27 -15.04 24.82
N VAL A 148 -22.96 -14.76 24.93
CA VAL A 148 -22.19 -14.99 26.15
C VAL A 148 -22.60 -14.01 27.26
N SER A 149 -22.89 -12.75 26.92
CA SER A 149 -23.40 -11.76 27.87
C SER A 149 -24.77 -12.18 28.43
N ASP A 150 -25.70 -12.60 27.56
CA ASP A 150 -27.02 -13.10 27.97
C ASP A 150 -26.93 -14.34 28.88
N LEU A 151 -25.94 -15.22 28.63
CA LEU A 151 -25.70 -16.40 29.46
C LEU A 151 -25.20 -16.02 30.85
N LEU A 152 -24.31 -15.03 30.96
CA LEU A 152 -23.80 -14.53 32.24
C LEU A 152 -24.90 -13.83 33.04
N ASP A 153 -25.75 -13.02 32.39
CA ASP A 153 -26.89 -12.38 33.05
C ASP A 153 -27.93 -13.40 33.56
N LYS A 154 -28.11 -14.51 32.83
CA LYS A 154 -28.95 -15.64 33.30
C LYS A 154 -28.31 -16.43 34.44
N ALA A 155 -26.99 -16.58 34.44
CA ALA A 155 -26.25 -17.29 35.49
C ALA A 155 -26.03 -16.44 36.76
N ALA A 156 -26.12 -15.11 36.65
CA ALA A 156 -25.94 -14.18 37.77
C ALA A 156 -27.13 -14.11 38.74
N LYS A 157 -28.25 -14.79 38.46
CA LYS A 157 -29.31 -14.98 39.47
C LYS A 157 -28.91 -16.13 40.40
N PRO A 158 -28.58 -15.88 41.69
CA PRO A 158 -28.35 -16.97 42.62
C PRO A 158 -29.67 -17.74 42.81
N ALA A 159 -29.71 -18.99 42.33
CA ALA A 159 -30.68 -19.97 42.77
C ALA A 159 -30.35 -20.35 44.21
N THR A 160 -30.73 -19.46 45.13
CA THR A 160 -30.74 -19.74 46.55
C THR A 160 -31.80 -20.80 46.79
N GLU A 161 -31.31 -21.98 47.16
CA GLU A 161 -31.99 -23.12 47.80
C GLU A 161 -32.63 -24.15 46.87
N ALA A 162 -31.91 -25.26 46.61
CA ALA A 162 -32.18 -26.55 47.25
C ALA A 162 -31.49 -27.70 46.50
N GLY A 163 -30.68 -28.48 47.21
CA GLY A 163 -30.56 -29.92 46.94
C GLY A 163 -29.25 -30.44 46.36
N GLY A 164 -28.28 -30.70 47.23
CA GLY A 164 -27.54 -31.97 47.24
C GLY A 164 -26.37 -32.11 46.28
N PHE A 165 -25.20 -31.59 46.66
CA PHE A 165 -23.93 -32.02 46.08
C PHE A 165 -23.71 -33.52 46.31
N ARG A 166 -23.82 -34.33 45.25
CA ARG A 166 -23.40 -35.72 45.29
C ARG A 166 -21.86 -35.72 45.23
N ARG A 167 -21.19 -35.95 46.37
CA ARG A 167 -19.73 -36.11 46.45
C ARG A 167 -19.27 -37.18 45.47
N LEU A 168 -18.58 -36.78 44.40
CA LEU A 168 -17.89 -37.71 43.50
C LEU A 168 -16.63 -38.20 44.19
N ARG A 169 -16.50 -39.52 44.36
CA ARG A 169 -15.29 -40.18 44.85
C ARG A 169 -14.21 -40.09 43.77
N THR A 170 -13.05 -39.56 44.12
CA THR A 170 -11.87 -39.55 43.25
C THR A 170 -11.27 -40.95 43.22
N PHE A 171 -11.18 -41.54 42.04
CA PHE A 171 -10.36 -42.73 41.81
C PHE A 171 -8.91 -42.27 41.66
N SER A 172 -8.08 -42.55 42.66
CA SER A 172 -6.63 -42.42 42.57
C SER A 172 -6.08 -43.75 42.06
N GLU A 173 -5.76 -43.82 40.77
CA GLU A 173 -5.04 -44.94 40.19
C GLU A 173 -3.54 -44.68 40.31
N LYS A 174 -2.84 -45.68 40.86
CA LYS A 174 -1.46 -45.62 41.32
C LYS A 174 -0.50 -45.68 40.13
N ARG A 175 0.42 -44.72 40.09
CA ARG A 175 1.61 -44.71 39.24
C ARG A 175 2.53 -45.85 39.68
N GLY A 176 2.66 -46.88 38.86
CA GLY A 176 3.68 -47.92 39.03
C GLY A 176 5.03 -47.38 38.54
N GLU A 177 5.91 -47.07 39.49
CA GLU A 177 7.34 -46.96 39.25
C GLU A 177 7.94 -48.37 39.29
N THR A 178 8.75 -48.72 38.29
CA THR A 178 9.83 -49.70 38.44
C THR A 178 11.08 -49.12 37.79
N GLU A 179 12.11 -48.98 38.61
CA GLU A 179 13.42 -48.41 38.32
C GLU A 179 14.39 -49.46 37.74
N ARG A 180 15.57 -48.96 37.35
CA ARG A 180 16.90 -49.62 37.26
C ARG A 180 17.15 -50.40 35.96
N GLU A 181 18.30 -50.32 35.29
CA GLU A 181 19.65 -49.82 35.65
C GLU A 181 20.51 -49.70 34.37
N SER A 182 21.49 -48.77 34.38
CA SER A 182 22.92 -48.92 33.98
C SER A 182 23.30 -49.60 32.64
N GLN A 183 24.35 -49.23 31.88
CA GLN A 183 25.47 -48.29 31.95
C GLN A 183 26.29 -48.45 30.63
N ASN A 184 27.31 -47.59 30.46
CA ASN A 184 28.50 -47.67 29.57
C ASN A 184 28.37 -46.98 28.20
N HIS A 185 28.90 -45.75 28.01
CA HIS A 185 30.30 -45.25 27.93
C HIS A 185 31.05 -45.57 26.62
N ASP A 186 31.71 -44.50 26.12
CA ASP A 186 32.77 -44.40 25.10
C ASP A 186 32.34 -44.56 23.63
N LYS A 187 32.73 -43.71 22.66
CA LYS A 187 33.80 -42.71 22.60
C LYS A 187 33.54 -41.66 21.50
N GLU A 188 33.97 -40.45 21.83
CA GLU A 188 34.33 -39.28 21.02
C GLU A 188 34.92 -39.46 19.59
N ARG A 189 34.77 -38.36 18.81
CA ARG A 189 35.67 -37.83 17.73
C ARG A 189 35.63 -38.59 16.39
N ASN A 190 35.72 -38.01 15.19
CA ASN A 190 36.01 -36.67 14.63
C ASN A 190 35.50 -36.71 13.16
N VAL A 191 34.87 -35.67 12.61
CA VAL A 191 35.48 -34.56 11.83
C VAL A 191 36.19 -35.03 10.53
N THR A 192 35.50 -34.76 9.40
CA THR A 192 35.99 -34.19 8.12
C THR A 192 36.96 -34.98 7.22
N GLU A 193 36.63 -34.95 5.91
CA GLU A 193 37.52 -34.69 4.76
C GLU A 193 37.60 -35.76 3.65
N PHE A 194 37.92 -35.28 2.43
CA PHE A 194 38.10 -35.89 1.08
C PHE A 194 36.89 -35.78 0.14
N SER A 195 36.75 -34.74 -0.69
CA SER A 195 37.67 -34.08 -1.66
C SER A 195 38.13 -34.97 -2.82
N GLU A 196 37.86 -34.44 -4.02
CA GLU A 196 38.43 -34.72 -5.34
C GLU A 196 38.14 -36.07 -6.05
N ARG A 197 37.39 -35.96 -7.16
CA ARG A 197 37.67 -36.75 -8.37
C ARG A 197 37.83 -35.83 -9.56
N VAL A 198 39.07 -35.78 -10.02
CA VAL A 198 39.61 -35.14 -11.22
C VAL A 198 39.34 -36.01 -12.45
N CYS A 199 39.24 -35.33 -13.59
CA CYS A 199 39.26 -35.82 -14.96
C CYS A 199 40.23 -36.99 -15.21
N THR A 200 39.80 -37.96 -16.02
CA THR A 200 40.56 -38.52 -17.14
C THR A 200 39.61 -39.27 -18.07
#